data_AF-A0A821W5Y8-F1
#
_entry.id   AF-A0A821W5Y8-F1
#
_cell.length_a   1.000
_cell.length_b   1.000
_cell.length_c   1.000
_cell.angle_alpha   90.00
_cell.angle_beta   90.00
_cell.angle_gamma   90.00
#
_symmetry.space_group_name_H-M   'P 1'
#
loop_
_entity.id
_entity.type
_entity.pdbx_description
1 polymer ?
#
loop_
_entity_poly.entity_id
_entity_poly.type
_entity_poly.pdbx_seq_one_letter_code
_entity_poly.pdbx_strand_id
1 'polypeptide(L)'
;MSSKIHFENLTQREQLYVTAVRKLFDQGKLHKDDYINTLKQIYHLYPTDNEADLFLVCILFSKTQPEIRGYLRRNPKDRELQIDILKMILKSNPNHSGALHYFIHVNDEPKSALYALPNAIKYSRIASKSDEIGINNGANSEREYHSIEFMHYAYLNMRKKLIALEILESIKILFSNDTYYQMQYGIMYSRHIIETQDYNFTFNNPFDLIVCLKCISMGDLLWLNQINSGLLLVKGFSTVKNDKEYKFTIVQDYIQQLVDMSIRLNESFPTLSTSLLAMKFQLQAFHEYYRIATT
;
A
#
# COMPACT_ATOMS: atom_id res chain seq x y z
N MET A 1 -9.26 -28.16 22.17
CA MET A 1 -9.26 -27.80 23.60
C MET A 1 -8.94 -26.32 23.71
N SER A 2 -9.91 -25.47 24.05
CA SER A 2 -9.65 -24.04 24.29
C SER A 2 -9.14 -23.88 25.71
N SER A 3 -7.85 -23.59 25.89
CA SER A 3 -7.30 -23.21 27.19
C SER A 3 -7.92 -21.88 27.59
N LYS A 4 -8.83 -21.88 28.57
CA LYS A 4 -9.31 -20.65 29.19
C LYS A 4 -8.13 -20.00 29.89
N ILE A 5 -7.66 -18.86 29.37
CA ILE A 5 -6.67 -18.02 30.05
C ILE A 5 -7.29 -17.53 31.35
N HIS A 6 -6.72 -17.92 32.50
CA HIS A 6 -7.14 -17.46 33.81
C HIS A 6 -6.60 -16.04 34.04
N PHE A 7 -7.45 -15.02 33.85
CA PHE A 7 -7.07 -13.60 33.93
C PHE A 7 -6.37 -13.22 35.24
N GLU A 8 -6.78 -13.84 36.35
CA GLU A 8 -6.22 -13.60 37.69
C GLU A 8 -4.77 -14.07 37.84
N ASN A 9 -4.33 -15.01 37.00
CA ASN A 9 -2.96 -15.55 37.01
C ASN A 9 -2.01 -14.76 36.11
N LEU A 10 -2.51 -13.77 35.37
CA LEU A 10 -1.70 -12.92 34.51
C LEU A 10 -0.97 -11.84 35.33
N THR A 11 0.21 -11.44 34.87
CA THR A 11 0.89 -10.25 35.40
C THR A 11 0.04 -9.00 35.18
N GLN A 12 0.28 -7.95 35.97
CA GLN A 12 -0.44 -6.67 35.80
C GLN A 12 -0.32 -6.13 34.36
N ARG A 13 0.85 -6.30 33.72
CA ARG A 13 1.10 -5.95 32.31
C ARG A 13 0.17 -6.70 31.36
N GLU A 14 0.11 -8.02 31.48
CA GLU A 14 -0.72 -8.88 30.62
C GLU A 14 -2.22 -8.63 30.84
N GLN A 15 -2.63 -8.38 32.10
CA GLN A 15 -4.00 -7.97 32.42
C GLN A 15 -4.39 -6.67 31.72
N LEU A 16 -3.47 -5.69 31.65
CA LEU A 16 -3.72 -4.44 30.93
C LEU A 16 -3.87 -4.66 29.43
N TYR A 17 -3.05 -5.52 28.80
CA TYR A 17 -3.22 -5.86 27.39
C TYR A 17 -4.56 -6.54 27.10
N VAL A 18 -4.92 -7.54 27.90
CA VAL A 18 -6.22 -8.22 27.75
C VAL A 18 -7.37 -7.22 27.97
N THR A 19 -7.24 -6.31 28.92
CA THR A 19 -8.21 -5.23 29.16
C THR A 19 -8.31 -4.30 27.97
N ALA A 20 -7.19 -3.90 27.36
CA ALA A 20 -7.16 -3.05 26.18
C ALA A 20 -7.92 -3.71 25.01
N VAL A 21 -7.60 -4.97 24.70
CA VAL A 21 -8.26 -5.72 23.62
C VAL A 21 -9.76 -5.91 23.91
N ARG A 22 -10.13 -6.24 25.16
CA ARG A 22 -11.55 -6.34 25.55
C ARG A 22 -12.31 -5.04 25.30
N LYS A 23 -11.72 -3.90 25.66
CA LYS A 23 -12.31 -2.57 25.40
C LYS A 23 -12.43 -2.30 23.90
N LEU A 24 -11.43 -2.67 23.10
CA LEU A 24 -11.46 -2.47 21.66
C LEU A 24 -12.63 -3.21 20.98
N PHE A 25 -13.00 -4.38 21.49
CA PHE A 25 -14.05 -5.25 20.93
C PHE A 25 -15.32 -5.32 21.79
N ASP A 26 -15.53 -4.35 22.69
CA ASP A 26 -16.69 -4.38 23.57
C ASP A 26 -18.00 -4.25 22.78
N GLN A 27 -18.95 -5.13 23.09
CA GLN A 27 -20.29 -5.19 22.47
C GLN A 27 -20.29 -5.20 20.92
N GLY A 28 -19.21 -5.68 20.28
CA GLY A 28 -19.09 -5.71 18.82
C GLY A 28 -18.86 -4.33 18.18
N LYS A 29 -18.54 -3.30 18.96
CA LYS A 29 -18.20 -1.95 18.47
C LYS A 29 -16.72 -1.64 18.71
N LEU A 30 -16.09 -0.97 17.75
CA LEU A 30 -14.69 -0.55 17.83
C LEU A 30 -14.53 0.70 18.70
N HIS A 31 -14.29 0.52 20.00
CA HIS A 31 -14.03 1.63 20.94
C HIS A 31 -12.54 2.03 20.94
N LYS A 32 -12.11 2.73 19.88
CA LYS A 32 -10.70 3.11 19.69
C LYS A 32 -10.14 3.99 20.81
N ASP A 33 -10.95 4.86 21.41
CA ASP A 33 -10.50 5.79 22.47
C ASP A 33 -10.13 5.07 23.77
N ASP A 34 -10.95 4.12 24.19
CA ASP A 34 -10.70 3.33 25.39
C ASP A 34 -9.50 2.41 25.24
N TYR A 35 -9.31 1.87 24.03
CA TYR A 35 -8.10 1.13 23.68
C TYR A 35 -6.85 2.02 23.77
N ILE A 36 -6.88 3.21 23.16
CA ILE A 36 -5.77 4.18 23.22
C ILE A 36 -5.45 4.57 24.65
N ASN A 37 -6.46 4.89 25.47
CA ASN A 37 -6.26 5.30 26.84
C ASN A 37 -5.62 4.18 27.67
N THR A 38 -6.01 2.93 27.42
CA THR A 38 -5.41 1.77 28.10
C THR A 38 -3.97 1.53 27.62
N LEU A 39 -3.69 1.66 26.32
CA LEU A 39 -2.31 1.57 25.80
C LEU A 39 -1.41 2.69 26.33
N LYS A 40 -1.93 3.92 26.51
CA LYS A 40 -1.20 5.01 27.18
C LYS A 40 -0.84 4.67 28.63
N GLN A 41 -1.71 3.97 29.34
CA GLN A 41 -1.39 3.50 30.70
C GLN A 41 -0.23 2.50 30.67
N ILE A 42 -0.22 1.57 29.70
CA ILE A 42 0.88 0.61 29.54
C ILE A 42 2.17 1.35 29.18
N TYR A 43 2.13 2.28 28.21
CA TYR A 43 3.26 3.14 27.83
C TYR A 43 3.90 3.86 29.03
N HIS A 44 3.09 4.39 29.94
CA HIS A 44 3.59 5.08 31.13
C HIS A 44 4.11 4.13 32.22
N LEU A 45 3.46 2.98 32.43
CA LEU A 45 3.83 2.03 33.48
C LEU A 45 5.01 1.13 33.08
N TYR A 46 5.17 0.85 31.79
CA TYR A 46 6.15 -0.10 31.24
C TYR A 46 6.96 0.56 30.10
N PRO A 47 7.80 1.57 30.38
CA PRO A 47 8.51 2.37 29.37
C PRO A 47 9.58 1.62 28.56
N THR A 48 9.76 0.32 28.80
CA THR A 48 10.67 -0.56 28.06
C THR A 48 9.92 -1.57 27.19
N ASP A 49 8.59 -1.52 27.20
CA ASP A 49 7.72 -2.41 26.46
C ASP A 49 7.51 -1.91 25.03
N ASN A 50 8.49 -2.20 24.18
CA ASN A 50 8.48 -1.79 22.77
C ASN A 50 7.19 -2.20 22.02
N GLU A 51 6.53 -3.30 22.41
CA GLU A 51 5.30 -3.77 21.76
C GLU A 51 4.07 -2.95 22.17
N ALA A 52 3.99 -2.51 23.44
CA ALA A 52 2.95 -1.57 23.88
C ALA A 52 3.06 -0.24 23.12
N ASP A 53 4.29 0.26 23.04
CA ASP A 53 4.65 1.48 22.33
C ASP A 53 4.27 1.37 20.85
N LEU A 54 4.59 0.23 20.22
CA LEU A 54 4.24 -0.03 18.83
C LEU A 54 2.73 -0.10 18.61
N PHE A 55 1.97 -0.76 19.49
CA PHE A 55 0.51 -0.80 19.38
C PHE A 55 -0.12 0.58 19.56
N LEU A 56 0.44 1.41 20.44
CA LEU A 56 0.02 2.80 20.61
C LEU A 56 0.25 3.59 19.31
N VAL A 57 1.43 3.46 18.68
CA VAL A 57 1.70 4.07 17.37
C VAL A 57 0.72 3.60 16.30
N CYS A 58 0.47 2.29 16.21
CA CYS A 58 -0.44 1.71 15.22
C CYS A 58 -1.86 2.28 15.33
N ILE A 59 -2.42 2.34 16.54
CA ILE A 59 -3.80 2.85 16.70
C ILE A 59 -3.87 4.36 16.47
N LEU A 60 -2.84 5.13 16.86
CA LEU A 60 -2.75 6.57 16.55
C LEU A 60 -2.69 6.78 15.04
N PHE A 61 -1.92 5.95 14.33
CA PHE A 61 -1.90 5.97 12.87
C PHE A 61 -3.30 5.75 12.28
N SER A 62 -4.05 4.75 12.78
CA SER A 62 -5.42 4.45 12.33
C SER A 62 -6.43 5.57 12.55
N LYS A 63 -6.18 6.48 13.52
CA LYS A 63 -7.00 7.66 13.78
C LYS A 63 -6.67 8.82 12.84
N THR A 64 -5.42 8.90 12.42
CA THR A 64 -4.92 9.98 11.55
C THR A 64 -5.10 9.69 10.07
N GLN A 65 -5.55 8.49 9.70
CA GLN A 65 -5.90 8.20 8.31
C GLN A 65 -7.19 8.92 7.94
N PRO A 66 -7.19 9.79 6.91
CA PRO A 66 -8.42 10.32 6.37
C PRO A 66 -9.31 9.18 5.85
N GLU A 67 -10.64 9.34 5.99
CA GLU A 67 -11.65 8.38 5.52
C GLU A 67 -11.53 8.10 4.00
N ILE A 68 -10.88 9.01 3.26
CA ILE A 68 -10.47 8.84 1.87
C ILE A 68 -8.94 8.83 1.84
N ARG A 69 -8.32 7.70 1.45
CA ARG A 69 -6.89 7.65 1.13
C ARG A 69 -6.59 8.57 -0.06
N GLY A 70 -6.21 9.80 0.23
CA GLY A 70 -5.87 10.80 -0.75
C GLY A 70 -5.58 12.13 -0.07
N TYR A 71 -4.30 12.49 0.00
CA TYR A 71 -3.78 13.85 0.19
C TYR A 71 -4.25 14.69 1.38
N LEU A 72 -5.06 14.18 2.31
CA LEU A 72 -5.38 14.89 3.55
C LEU A 72 -4.25 14.69 4.57
N ARG A 73 -3.69 15.82 4.99
CA ARG A 73 -2.50 15.91 5.84
C ARG A 73 -2.81 15.37 7.24
N ARG A 74 -1.95 14.48 7.73
CA ARG A 74 -2.05 13.95 9.11
C ARG A 74 -1.96 15.09 10.12
N ASN A 75 -2.59 14.93 11.29
CA ASN A 75 -2.40 15.86 12.40
C ASN A 75 -0.91 15.93 12.77
N PRO A 76 -0.25 17.11 12.68
CA PRO A 76 1.19 17.23 12.92
C PRO A 76 1.62 16.77 14.32
N LYS A 77 0.81 17.03 15.35
CA LYS A 77 1.14 16.66 16.74
C LYS A 77 1.14 15.15 16.96
N ASP A 78 0.14 14.46 16.41
CA ASP A 78 0.05 13.00 16.51
C ASP A 78 1.17 12.33 15.71
N ARG A 79 1.56 12.94 14.58
CA ARG A 79 2.69 12.47 13.76
C ARG A 79 4.02 12.61 14.50
N GLU A 80 4.28 13.75 15.13
CA GLU A 80 5.50 13.99 15.93
C GLU A 80 5.61 12.98 17.08
N LEU A 81 4.53 12.77 17.84
CA LEU A 81 4.49 11.77 18.90
C LEU A 81 4.80 10.37 18.39
N GLN A 82 4.21 9.96 17.25
CA GLN A 82 4.50 8.66 16.63
C GLN A 82 5.98 8.54 16.25
N ILE A 83 6.59 9.57 15.66
CA ILE A 83 8.01 9.57 15.31
C ILE A 83 8.88 9.42 16.56
N ASP A 84 8.57 10.13 17.64
CA ASP A 84 9.37 10.09 18.87
C ASP A 84 9.32 8.72 19.53
N ILE A 85 8.13 8.11 19.64
CA ILE A 85 7.97 6.74 20.15
C ILE A 85 8.75 5.75 19.27
N LEU A 86 8.61 5.85 17.95
CA LEU A 86 9.32 4.94 17.03
C LEU A 86 10.85 5.11 17.11
N LYS A 87 11.37 6.34 17.26
CA LYS A 87 12.80 6.57 17.49
C LYS A 87 13.28 5.92 18.78
N MET A 88 12.47 5.97 19.84
CA MET A 88 12.80 5.31 21.11
C MET A 88 12.89 3.79 20.95
N ILE A 89 11.90 3.18 20.29
CA ILE A 89 11.92 1.74 19.99
C ILE A 89 13.15 1.37 19.15
N LEU A 90 13.46 2.16 18.10
CA LEU A 90 14.60 1.88 17.22
C LEU A 90 15.96 2.16 17.89
N LYS A 91 16.00 2.96 18.94
CA LYS A 91 17.20 3.13 19.77
C LYS A 91 17.46 1.90 20.64
N SER A 92 16.41 1.29 21.20
CA SER A 92 16.53 0.10 22.07
C SER A 92 16.68 -1.19 21.25
N ASN A 93 15.90 -1.32 20.17
CA ASN A 93 15.93 -2.42 19.22
C ASN A 93 16.01 -1.87 17.79
N PRO A 94 17.22 -1.65 17.26
CA PRO A 94 17.39 -1.12 15.91
C PRO A 94 16.79 -1.98 14.80
N ASN A 95 16.55 -3.28 15.03
CA ASN A 95 16.03 -4.22 14.04
C ASN A 95 14.55 -4.54 14.27
N HIS A 96 13.83 -3.75 15.06
CA HIS A 96 12.41 -3.96 15.32
C HIS A 96 11.60 -3.78 14.04
N SER A 97 11.07 -4.87 13.48
CA SER A 97 10.37 -4.88 12.19
C SER A 97 9.14 -3.98 12.19
N GLY A 98 8.31 -4.08 13.22
CA GLY A 98 7.14 -3.21 13.40
C GLY A 98 7.51 -1.72 13.44
N ALA A 99 8.50 -1.33 14.26
CA ALA A 99 8.89 0.07 14.35
C ALA A 99 9.47 0.60 13.03
N LEU A 100 10.29 -0.19 12.34
CA LEU A 100 10.79 0.17 11.00
C LEU A 100 9.64 0.37 10.00
N HIS A 101 8.65 -0.53 10.01
CA HIS A 101 7.47 -0.44 9.15
C HIS A 101 6.64 0.82 9.42
N TYR A 102 6.27 1.09 10.67
CA TYR A 102 5.49 2.28 10.99
C TYR A 102 6.29 3.58 10.81
N PHE A 103 7.62 3.55 10.96
CA PHE A 103 8.47 4.72 10.67
C PHE A 103 8.36 5.12 9.19
N ILE A 104 8.29 4.15 8.29
CA ILE A 104 8.06 4.37 6.86
C ILE A 104 6.70 5.06 6.65
N HIS A 105 5.63 4.47 7.19
CA HIS A 105 4.27 4.99 7.04
C HIS A 105 4.05 6.39 7.62
N VAL A 106 4.66 6.70 8.75
CA VAL A 106 4.54 8.04 9.36
C VAL A 106 5.28 9.10 8.52
N ASN A 107 6.18 8.68 7.63
CA ASN A 107 7.00 9.54 6.78
C ASN A 107 6.73 9.37 5.28
N ASP A 108 5.61 8.76 4.86
CA ASP A 108 5.27 8.48 3.45
C ASP A 108 4.77 9.69 2.62
N GLU A 109 4.89 10.90 3.17
CA GLU A 109 4.63 12.14 2.44
C GLU A 109 5.88 12.61 1.66
N PRO A 110 5.71 13.30 0.50
CA PRO A 110 6.83 13.69 -0.38
C PRO A 110 8.00 14.37 0.34
N LYS A 111 7.68 15.29 1.25
CA LYS A 111 8.68 16.08 2.00
C LYS A 111 9.40 15.27 3.08
N SER A 112 8.79 14.18 3.55
CA SER A 112 9.34 13.37 4.63
C SER A 112 9.91 12.02 4.21
N ALA A 113 9.62 11.57 2.98
CA ALA A 113 10.02 10.25 2.49
C ALA A 113 11.53 10.01 2.61
N LEU A 114 12.33 11.06 2.39
CA LEU A 114 13.79 11.00 2.54
C LEU A 114 14.24 10.59 3.95
N TYR A 115 13.54 11.05 5.00
CA TYR A 115 13.91 10.73 6.39
C TYR A 115 13.68 9.25 6.74
N ALA A 116 12.76 8.59 6.05
CA ALA A 116 12.47 7.18 6.26
C ALA A 116 13.28 6.23 5.36
N LEU A 117 14.02 6.74 4.36
CA LEU A 117 14.81 5.90 3.45
C LEU A 117 15.80 4.97 4.18
N PRO A 118 16.57 5.40 5.20
CA PRO A 118 17.43 4.49 5.95
C PRO A 118 16.66 3.35 6.64
N ASN A 119 15.45 3.66 7.15
CA ASN A 119 14.57 2.67 7.78
C ASN A 119 13.99 1.70 6.75
N ALA A 120 13.62 2.18 5.56
CA ALA A 120 13.14 1.33 4.46
C ALA A 120 14.21 0.34 3.97
N ILE A 121 15.45 0.82 3.77
CA ILE A 121 16.59 -0.05 3.41
C ILE A 121 16.86 -1.09 4.51
N LYS A 122 16.69 -0.71 5.78
CA LYS A 122 16.88 -1.64 6.88
C LYS A 122 15.74 -2.65 6.95
N TYR A 123 14.50 -2.19 6.80
CA TYR A 123 13.30 -3.01 6.82
C TYR A 123 13.33 -4.06 5.70
N SER A 124 13.73 -3.70 4.49
CA SER A 124 13.84 -4.65 3.37
C SER A 124 14.77 -5.83 3.68
N ARG A 125 15.87 -5.58 4.39
CA ARG A 125 16.85 -6.61 4.77
C ARG A 125 16.41 -7.52 5.92
N ILE A 126 15.47 -7.07 6.75
CA ILE A 126 15.01 -7.83 7.91
C ILE A 126 13.65 -8.50 7.66
N ALA A 127 12.79 -7.89 6.83
CA ALA A 127 11.48 -8.45 6.47
C ALA A 127 11.65 -9.77 5.71
N SER A 128 12.70 -9.87 4.89
CA SER A 128 13.09 -11.10 4.21
C SER A 128 13.53 -12.23 5.17
N LYS A 129 13.87 -11.92 6.43
CA LYS A 129 14.34 -12.89 7.45
C LYS A 129 13.30 -13.24 8.50
N SER A 130 12.31 -12.38 8.74
CA SER A 130 11.29 -12.62 9.79
C SER A 130 10.25 -13.68 9.43
N ASP A 131 10.24 -14.15 8.18
CA ASP A 131 9.27 -15.13 7.66
C ASP A 131 9.92 -16.50 7.36
N GLU A 132 10.77 -17.02 8.25
CA GLU A 132 11.45 -18.34 8.11
C GLU A 132 10.50 -19.56 8.03
N ILE A 133 9.17 -19.35 7.94
CA ILE A 133 8.14 -20.39 7.65
C ILE A 133 7.47 -20.15 6.27
N GLY A 134 8.02 -19.27 5.41
CA GLY A 134 7.48 -18.94 4.08
C GLY A 134 8.46 -19.14 2.91
N ILE A 135 8.92 -20.39 2.72
CA ILE A 135 9.44 -21.04 1.50
C ILE A 135 10.14 -20.17 0.43
N ASN A 136 11.48 -20.23 0.42
CA ASN A 136 12.44 -20.06 -0.69
C ASN A 136 11.91 -19.80 -2.11
N ASN A 137 12.12 -18.59 -2.65
CA ASN A 137 12.58 -18.25 -4.03
C ASN A 137 12.10 -16.85 -4.47
N GLY A 138 12.92 -15.80 -4.21
CA GLY A 138 12.68 -14.44 -4.71
C GLY A 138 11.63 -13.66 -3.92
N ALA A 139 12.06 -12.63 -3.18
CA ALA A 139 11.29 -11.68 -2.36
C ALA A 139 10.02 -12.26 -1.70
N ASN A 140 10.15 -12.66 -0.43
CA ASN A 140 9.27 -13.64 0.20
C ASN A 140 8.23 -13.10 1.19
N SER A 141 7.91 -11.80 1.22
CA SER A 141 6.70 -11.35 1.92
C SER A 141 6.17 -9.99 1.46
N GLU A 142 4.85 -9.80 1.55
CA GLU A 142 4.14 -8.51 1.34
C GLU A 142 4.86 -7.32 1.99
N ARG A 143 5.47 -7.57 3.17
CA ARG A 143 6.23 -6.59 3.95
C ARG A 143 7.53 -6.15 3.28
N GLU A 144 8.24 -7.06 2.62
CA GLU A 144 9.44 -6.75 1.85
C GLU A 144 9.09 -5.83 0.67
N TYR A 145 8.01 -6.13 -0.06
CA TYR A 145 7.55 -5.30 -1.18
C TYR A 145 7.16 -3.90 -0.76
N HIS A 146 6.47 -3.76 0.37
CA HIS A 146 6.08 -2.46 0.91
C HIS A 146 7.31 -1.54 1.13
N SER A 147 8.42 -2.13 1.59
CA SER A 147 9.68 -1.41 1.76
C SER A 147 10.31 -0.99 0.43
N ILE A 148 10.24 -1.86 -0.58
CA ILE A 148 10.80 -1.64 -1.92
C ILE A 148 9.99 -0.57 -2.66
N GLU A 149 8.66 -0.62 -2.57
CA GLU A 149 7.75 0.39 -3.13
C GLU A 149 8.06 1.78 -2.56
N PHE A 150 8.26 1.86 -1.25
CA PHE A 150 8.65 3.08 -0.59
C PHE A 150 10.04 3.58 -1.03
N MET A 151 11.03 2.69 -1.14
CA MET A 151 12.37 3.07 -1.59
C MET A 151 12.32 3.67 -2.99
N HIS A 152 11.59 3.05 -3.91
CA HIS A 152 11.35 3.58 -5.26
C HIS A 152 10.74 4.98 -5.21
N TYR A 153 9.68 5.17 -4.43
CA TYR A 153 9.05 6.48 -4.22
C TYR A 153 10.02 7.52 -3.66
N ALA A 154 10.77 7.17 -2.61
CA ALA A 154 11.72 8.07 -1.98
C ALA A 154 12.81 8.52 -2.97
N TYR A 155 13.36 7.59 -3.77
CA TYR A 155 14.38 7.93 -4.77
C TYR A 155 13.83 8.80 -5.91
N LEU A 156 12.58 8.60 -6.33
CA LEU A 156 11.91 9.50 -7.28
C LEU A 156 11.80 10.92 -6.72
N ASN A 157 11.38 11.09 -5.46
CA ASN A 157 11.31 12.41 -4.80
C ASN A 157 12.68 13.08 -4.67
N MET A 158 13.75 12.29 -4.56
CA MET A 158 15.13 12.78 -4.59
C MET A 158 15.67 13.09 -5.98
N ARG A 159 14.86 12.91 -7.05
CA ARG A 159 15.28 13.00 -8.46
C ARG A 159 16.37 11.99 -8.85
N LYS A 160 16.53 10.91 -8.08
CA LYS A 160 17.48 9.82 -8.32
C LYS A 160 16.88 8.78 -9.27
N LYS A 161 16.59 9.20 -10.50
CA LYS A 161 15.84 8.40 -11.49
C LYS A 161 16.47 7.03 -11.79
N LEU A 162 17.80 6.98 -11.93
CA LEU A 162 18.52 5.73 -12.23
C LEU A 162 18.36 4.69 -11.11
N ILE A 163 18.50 5.10 -9.85
CA ILE A 163 18.34 4.20 -8.70
C ILE A 163 16.88 3.73 -8.59
N ALA A 164 15.92 4.62 -8.85
CA ALA A 164 14.52 4.23 -8.89
C ALA A 164 14.23 3.21 -10.00
N LEU A 165 14.90 3.32 -11.16
CA LEU A 165 14.78 2.37 -12.26
C LEU A 165 15.43 1.02 -11.91
N GLU A 166 16.61 1.02 -11.29
CA GLU A 166 17.27 -0.20 -10.81
C GLU A 166 16.37 -1.00 -9.86
N ILE A 167 15.69 -0.31 -8.93
CA ILE A 167 14.71 -0.94 -8.04
C ILE A 167 13.57 -1.58 -8.85
N LEU A 168 13.01 -0.85 -9.81
CA LEU A 168 11.91 -1.33 -10.64
C LEU A 168 12.30 -2.57 -11.46
N GLU A 169 13.49 -2.58 -12.04
CA GLU A 169 14.00 -3.73 -12.80
C GLU A 169 14.34 -4.92 -11.89
N SER A 170 14.79 -4.68 -10.64
CA SER A 170 15.13 -5.75 -9.70
C SER A 170 13.95 -6.64 -9.31
N ILE A 171 12.74 -6.07 -9.31
CA ILE A 171 11.51 -6.79 -8.95
C ILE A 171 10.81 -7.41 -10.16
N LYS A 172 11.22 -7.07 -11.40
CA LYS A 172 10.59 -7.46 -12.67
C LYS A 172 10.29 -8.95 -12.83
N ILE A 173 11.19 -9.79 -12.35
CA ILE A 173 11.12 -11.25 -12.51
C ILE A 173 10.04 -11.87 -11.60
N LEU A 174 9.62 -11.16 -10.54
CA LEU A 174 8.66 -11.66 -9.55
C LEU A 174 7.19 -11.56 -10.01
N PHE A 175 6.93 -10.92 -11.16
CA PHE A 175 5.57 -10.59 -11.61
C PHE A 175 4.85 -11.65 -12.43
N SER A 176 5.46 -12.81 -12.65
CA SER A 176 4.94 -13.73 -13.65
C SER A 176 3.67 -14.47 -13.19
N ASN A 177 3.46 -14.67 -11.88
CA ASN A 177 2.47 -15.66 -11.41
C ASN A 177 1.43 -15.16 -10.38
N ASP A 178 1.59 -13.98 -9.79
CA ASP A 178 0.71 -13.49 -8.71
C ASP A 178 0.11 -12.11 -9.02
N THR A 179 -1.22 -12.00 -8.90
CA THR A 179 -1.99 -10.80 -9.22
C THR A 179 -1.63 -9.62 -8.32
N TYR A 180 -1.37 -9.84 -7.03
CA TYR A 180 -1.00 -8.77 -6.10
C TYR A 180 0.37 -8.17 -6.47
N TYR A 181 1.35 -9.00 -6.84
CA TYR A 181 2.66 -8.50 -7.27
C TYR A 181 2.57 -7.75 -8.60
N GLN A 182 1.73 -8.20 -9.54
CA GLN A 182 1.45 -7.45 -10.75
C GLN A 182 0.84 -6.06 -10.46
N MET A 183 -0.06 -5.98 -9.47
CA MET A 183 -0.67 -4.71 -9.03
C MET A 183 0.38 -3.75 -8.48
N GLN A 184 1.22 -4.21 -7.56
CA GLN A 184 2.26 -3.39 -6.95
C GLN A 184 3.27 -2.89 -7.98
N TYR A 185 3.72 -3.76 -8.89
CA TYR A 185 4.58 -3.34 -9.99
C TYR A 185 3.95 -2.28 -10.86
N GLY A 186 2.69 -2.48 -11.24
CA GLY A 186 1.96 -1.56 -12.09
C GLY A 186 1.88 -0.15 -11.50
N ILE A 187 1.67 -0.05 -10.18
CA ILE A 187 1.71 1.21 -9.44
C ILE A 187 3.10 1.85 -9.51
N MET A 188 4.14 1.11 -9.12
CA MET A 188 5.51 1.61 -9.09
C MET A 188 5.97 2.07 -10.47
N TYR A 189 5.65 1.29 -11.49
CA TYR A 189 6.01 1.57 -12.86
C TYR A 189 5.29 2.82 -13.39
N SER A 190 3.97 2.92 -13.20
CA SER A 190 3.19 4.10 -13.61
C SER A 190 3.71 5.37 -12.95
N ARG A 191 3.98 5.29 -11.64
CA ARG A 191 4.59 6.36 -10.86
C ARG A 191 5.95 6.77 -11.43
N HIS A 192 6.79 5.80 -11.80
CA HIS A 192 8.09 6.08 -12.41
C HIS A 192 7.96 6.92 -13.68
N ILE A 193 7.09 6.53 -14.61
CA ILE A 193 6.93 7.26 -15.88
C ILE A 193 6.40 8.67 -15.63
N ILE A 194 5.39 8.83 -14.76
CA ILE A 194 4.80 10.13 -14.45
C ILE A 194 5.85 11.07 -13.83
N GLU A 195 6.58 10.61 -12.82
CA GLU A 195 7.56 11.44 -12.10
C GLU A 195 8.81 11.75 -12.94
N THR A 196 9.20 10.83 -13.82
CA THR A 196 10.38 11.02 -14.68
C THR A 196 10.08 11.72 -15.99
N GLN A 197 8.81 11.71 -16.43
CA GLN A 197 8.33 12.06 -17.77
C GLN A 197 8.99 11.24 -18.88
N ASP A 198 9.57 10.08 -18.53
CA ASP A 198 10.19 9.16 -19.49
C ASP A 198 9.16 8.24 -20.13
N TYR A 199 8.33 8.85 -20.98
CA TYR A 199 7.35 8.14 -21.81
C TYR A 199 7.99 7.35 -22.97
N ASN A 200 9.33 7.30 -23.09
CA ASN A 200 10.00 6.43 -24.08
C ASN A 200 10.05 4.97 -23.61
N PHE A 201 9.63 4.72 -22.37
CA PHE A 201 9.59 3.39 -21.79
C PHE A 201 8.62 2.49 -22.56
N THR A 202 9.13 1.35 -23.06
CA THR A 202 8.34 0.38 -23.82
C THR A 202 7.90 -0.79 -22.94
N PHE A 203 6.59 -1.07 -22.94
CA PHE A 203 6.03 -2.28 -22.32
C PHE A 203 6.31 -3.49 -23.22
N ASN A 204 6.89 -4.57 -22.66
CA ASN A 204 7.15 -5.81 -23.42
C ASN A 204 5.86 -6.52 -23.84
N ASN A 205 4.79 -6.40 -23.06
CA ASN A 205 3.44 -6.76 -23.48
C ASN A 205 2.51 -5.55 -23.29
N PRO A 206 1.93 -4.98 -24.36
CA PRO A 206 0.96 -3.90 -24.22
C PRO A 206 -0.29 -4.33 -23.41
N PHE A 207 -0.53 -5.64 -23.29
CA PHE A 207 -1.79 -6.27 -22.88
C PHE A 207 -1.78 -6.98 -21.52
N ASP A 208 -0.78 -6.74 -20.66
CA ASP A 208 -0.80 -7.16 -19.25
C ASP A 208 -1.72 -6.24 -18.43
N LEU A 209 -3.01 -6.21 -18.77
CA LEU A 209 -4.01 -5.78 -17.80
C LEU A 209 -4.07 -6.84 -16.72
N ILE A 210 -4.11 -6.41 -15.48
CA ILE A 210 -4.09 -7.34 -14.37
C ILE A 210 -5.49 -7.94 -14.30
N VAL A 211 -5.59 -9.24 -14.61
CA VAL A 211 -6.84 -10.01 -14.57
C VAL A 211 -6.83 -10.86 -13.32
N CYS A 212 -7.77 -10.61 -12.42
CA CYS A 212 -7.90 -11.39 -11.20
C CYS A 212 -8.98 -12.47 -11.35
N LEU A 213 -8.58 -13.69 -11.75
CA LEU A 213 -9.49 -14.82 -11.94
C LEU A 213 -10.11 -15.36 -10.64
N LYS A 214 -9.52 -15.02 -9.49
CA LYS A 214 -9.90 -15.52 -8.15
C LYS A 214 -10.34 -14.42 -7.18
N CYS A 215 -10.54 -13.18 -7.64
CA CYS A 215 -10.95 -12.09 -6.75
C CYS A 215 -12.38 -12.33 -6.27
N ILE A 216 -12.53 -12.59 -4.96
CA ILE A 216 -13.82 -12.85 -4.31
C ILE A 216 -14.26 -11.65 -3.45
N SER A 217 -13.32 -10.75 -3.11
CA SER A 217 -13.60 -9.58 -2.28
C SER A 217 -13.78 -8.31 -3.12
N MET A 218 -14.76 -7.48 -2.72
CA MET A 218 -15.10 -6.23 -3.39
C MET A 218 -13.95 -5.21 -3.40
N GLY A 219 -13.14 -5.22 -2.33
CA GLY A 219 -11.99 -4.32 -2.19
C GLY A 219 -10.95 -4.59 -3.26
N ASP A 220 -10.63 -5.85 -3.51
CA ASP A 220 -9.61 -6.25 -4.49
C ASP A 220 -9.98 -5.78 -5.90
N LEU A 221 -11.26 -5.90 -6.28
CA LEU A 221 -11.76 -5.45 -7.57
C LEU A 221 -11.68 -3.93 -7.74
N LEU A 222 -12.04 -3.16 -6.71
CA LEU A 222 -11.94 -1.70 -6.75
C LEU A 222 -10.49 -1.25 -6.97
N TRP A 223 -9.55 -1.82 -6.23
CA TRP A 223 -8.12 -1.49 -6.33
C TRP A 223 -7.52 -1.89 -7.67
N LEU A 224 -7.81 -3.11 -8.13
CA LEU A 224 -7.39 -3.62 -9.43
C LEU A 224 -7.77 -2.65 -10.56
N ASN A 225 -9.02 -2.19 -10.53
CA ASN A 225 -9.57 -1.30 -11.53
C ASN A 225 -8.89 0.09 -11.51
N GLN A 226 -8.60 0.64 -10.33
CA GLN A 226 -7.85 1.90 -10.21
C GLN A 226 -6.44 1.79 -10.79
N ILE A 227 -5.74 0.69 -10.51
CA ILE A 227 -4.39 0.45 -11.00
C ILE A 227 -4.36 0.29 -12.52
N ASN A 228 -5.24 -0.56 -13.06
CA ASN A 228 -5.35 -0.78 -14.51
C ASN A 228 -5.67 0.53 -15.26
N SER A 229 -6.49 1.42 -14.66
CA SER A 229 -6.79 2.72 -15.25
C SER A 229 -5.56 3.64 -15.33
N GLY A 230 -4.78 3.71 -14.25
CA GLY A 230 -3.52 4.46 -14.23
C GLY A 230 -2.51 3.90 -15.24
N LEU A 231 -2.40 2.58 -15.32
CA LEU A 231 -1.53 1.89 -16.29
C LEU A 231 -1.94 2.20 -17.74
N LEU A 232 -3.23 2.17 -18.05
CA LEU A 232 -3.74 2.47 -19.40
C LEU A 232 -3.43 3.90 -19.82
N LEU A 233 -3.59 4.88 -18.93
CA LEU A 233 -3.23 6.27 -19.21
C LEU A 233 -1.74 6.41 -19.55
N VAL A 234 -0.87 5.85 -18.73
CA VAL A 234 0.59 5.93 -18.92
C VAL A 234 1.03 5.20 -20.19
N LYS A 235 0.48 4.00 -20.45
CA LYS A 235 0.69 3.23 -21.68
C LYS A 235 0.24 4.01 -22.91
N GLY A 236 -0.93 4.63 -22.82
CA GLY A 236 -1.52 5.44 -23.87
C GLY A 236 -0.63 6.61 -24.27
N PHE A 237 -0.23 7.44 -23.31
CA PHE A 237 0.68 8.56 -23.56
C PHE A 237 2.03 8.11 -24.12
N SER A 238 2.58 7.01 -23.60
CA SER A 238 3.83 6.44 -24.12
C SER A 238 3.67 5.96 -25.56
N THR A 239 2.53 5.35 -25.90
CA THR A 239 2.25 4.87 -27.26
C THR A 239 2.18 6.02 -28.26
N VAL A 240 1.45 7.10 -27.93
CA VAL A 240 1.38 8.33 -28.75
C VAL A 240 2.77 8.93 -28.93
N LYS A 241 3.52 9.12 -27.84
CA LYS A 241 4.84 9.79 -27.92
C LYS A 241 5.86 9.01 -28.77
N ASN A 242 5.77 7.69 -28.79
CA ASN A 242 6.71 6.84 -29.53
C ASN A 242 6.21 6.48 -30.94
N ASP A 243 5.18 7.16 -31.47
CA ASP A 243 4.58 6.88 -32.78
C ASP A 243 4.22 5.40 -32.99
N LYS A 244 3.79 4.73 -31.92
CA LYS A 244 3.36 3.33 -31.98
C LYS A 244 1.86 3.23 -32.21
N GLU A 245 1.44 2.19 -32.91
CA GLU A 245 0.02 1.93 -33.14
C GLU A 245 -0.67 1.49 -31.84
N TYR A 246 -1.71 2.25 -31.44
CA TYR A 246 -2.59 1.86 -30.36
C TYR A 246 -3.71 0.93 -30.88
N LYS A 247 -3.68 -0.34 -30.47
CA LYS A 247 -4.66 -1.35 -30.90
C LYS A 247 -6.02 -1.14 -30.21
N PHE A 248 -6.96 -0.56 -30.95
CA PHE A 248 -8.30 -0.20 -30.47
C PHE A 248 -9.12 -1.38 -29.90
N THR A 249 -8.99 -2.58 -30.48
CA THR A 249 -9.75 -3.78 -30.07
C THR A 249 -9.54 -4.15 -28.60
N ILE A 250 -8.33 -3.94 -28.07
CA ILE A 250 -8.02 -4.24 -26.66
C ILE A 250 -8.75 -3.32 -25.69
N VAL A 251 -8.90 -2.05 -26.05
CA VAL A 251 -9.63 -1.08 -25.23
C VAL A 251 -11.08 -1.46 -25.15
N GLN A 252 -11.64 -1.90 -26.28
CA GLN A 252 -13.02 -2.38 -26.36
C GLN A 252 -13.21 -3.64 -25.51
N ASP A 253 -12.29 -4.61 -25.60
CA ASP A 253 -12.35 -5.82 -24.77
C ASP A 253 -12.26 -5.49 -23.27
N TYR A 254 -11.43 -4.52 -22.88
CA TYR A 254 -11.34 -4.08 -21.48
C TYR A 254 -12.57 -3.29 -21.02
N ILE A 255 -13.08 -2.37 -21.85
CA ILE A 255 -14.33 -1.66 -21.59
C ILE A 255 -15.47 -2.67 -21.44
N GLN A 256 -15.52 -3.70 -22.28
CA GLN A 256 -16.54 -4.74 -22.21
C GLN A 256 -16.40 -5.57 -20.93
N GLN A 257 -15.19 -5.96 -20.54
CA GLN A 257 -14.94 -6.62 -19.25
C GLN A 257 -15.40 -5.76 -18.05
N LEU A 258 -15.14 -4.45 -18.07
CA LEU A 258 -15.61 -3.52 -17.04
C LEU A 258 -17.14 -3.38 -17.04
N VAL A 259 -17.78 -3.37 -18.20
CA VAL A 259 -19.24 -3.36 -18.33
C VAL A 259 -19.82 -4.65 -17.77
N ASP A 260 -19.29 -5.81 -18.14
CA ASP A 260 -19.75 -7.10 -17.63
C ASP A 260 -19.54 -7.22 -16.12
N MET A 261 -18.42 -6.70 -15.59
CA MET A 261 -18.19 -6.57 -14.16
C MET A 261 -19.23 -5.65 -13.50
N SER A 262 -19.49 -4.47 -14.09
CA SER A 262 -20.48 -3.53 -13.55
C SER A 262 -21.87 -4.14 -13.46
N ILE A 263 -22.28 -4.91 -14.49
CA ILE A 263 -23.57 -5.60 -14.54
C ILE A 263 -23.64 -6.67 -13.44
N ARG A 264 -22.58 -7.48 -13.27
CA ARG A 264 -22.53 -8.49 -12.19
C ARG A 264 -22.58 -7.90 -10.79
N LEU A 265 -22.10 -6.68 -10.60
CA LEU A 265 -22.00 -6.02 -9.30
C LEU A 265 -23.22 -5.15 -8.96
N ASN A 266 -24.12 -4.94 -9.93
CA ASN A 266 -25.26 -4.05 -9.82
C ASN A 266 -26.48 -4.69 -9.15
N GLU A 267 -26.34 -5.11 -7.89
CA GLU A 267 -27.50 -5.26 -6.97
C GLU A 267 -27.22 -4.80 -5.52
N SER A 268 -26.04 -4.25 -5.15
CA SER A 268 -25.82 -3.93 -3.72
C SER A 268 -24.92 -2.73 -3.35
N PHE A 269 -24.13 -2.11 -4.25
CA PHE A 269 -23.13 -1.10 -3.81
C PHE A 269 -22.87 0.06 -4.80
N PRO A 270 -23.33 1.31 -4.51
CA PRO A 270 -23.23 2.46 -5.41
C PRO A 270 -21.81 2.96 -5.72
N THR A 271 -20.87 2.86 -4.78
CA THR A 271 -19.51 3.45 -4.91
C THR A 271 -18.64 2.75 -5.96
N LEU A 272 -18.79 1.44 -6.11
CA LEU A 272 -18.08 0.68 -7.13
C LEU A 272 -18.62 0.98 -8.53
N SER A 273 -19.95 1.09 -8.66
CA SER A 273 -20.60 1.48 -9.92
C SER A 273 -20.12 2.85 -10.41
N THR A 274 -20.08 3.85 -9.52
CA THR A 274 -19.55 5.19 -9.84
C THR A 274 -18.09 5.14 -10.27
N SER A 275 -17.27 4.33 -9.60
CA SER A 275 -15.85 4.18 -9.95
C SER A 275 -15.66 3.56 -11.34
N LEU A 276 -16.42 2.52 -11.65
CA LEU A 276 -16.41 1.87 -12.97
C LEU A 276 -16.87 2.81 -14.09
N LEU A 277 -17.90 3.62 -13.83
CA LEU A 277 -18.41 4.59 -14.79
C LEU A 277 -17.38 5.70 -15.08
N ALA A 278 -16.73 6.23 -14.04
CA ALA A 278 -15.66 7.21 -14.19
C ALA A 278 -14.50 6.66 -15.05
N MET A 279 -14.13 5.39 -14.86
CA MET A 279 -13.10 4.73 -15.65
C MET A 279 -13.50 4.56 -17.11
N LYS A 280 -14.75 4.13 -17.38
CA LYS A 280 -15.27 4.06 -18.75
C LYS A 280 -15.13 5.40 -19.46
N PHE A 281 -15.49 6.51 -18.80
CA PHE A 281 -15.35 7.84 -19.37
C PHE A 281 -13.89 8.25 -19.59
N GLN A 282 -12.98 7.92 -18.67
CA GLN A 282 -11.54 8.19 -18.84
C GLN A 282 -10.97 7.46 -20.06
N LEU A 283 -11.35 6.20 -20.28
CA LEU A 283 -10.90 5.42 -21.44
C LEU A 283 -11.48 5.94 -22.76
N GLN A 284 -12.75 6.33 -22.77
CA GLN A 284 -13.38 6.96 -23.93
C GLN A 284 -12.72 8.30 -24.26
N ALA A 285 -12.45 9.14 -23.25
CA ALA A 285 -11.77 10.41 -23.44
C ALA A 285 -10.32 10.21 -23.95
N PHE A 286 -9.60 9.22 -23.42
CA PHE A 286 -8.27 8.89 -23.90
C PHE A 286 -8.30 8.43 -25.37
N HIS A 287 -9.25 7.57 -25.74
CA HIS A 287 -9.40 7.13 -27.13
C HIS A 287 -9.60 8.31 -28.08
N GLU A 288 -10.45 9.25 -27.69
CA GLU A 288 -10.73 10.40 -28.53
C GLU A 288 -9.53 11.37 -28.61
N TYR A 289 -8.80 11.52 -27.51
CA TYR A 289 -7.52 12.23 -27.51
C TYR A 289 -6.50 11.58 -28.46
N TYR A 290 -6.32 10.26 -28.40
CA TYR A 290 -5.43 9.53 -29.31
C TYR A 290 -5.83 9.77 -30.77
N ARG A 291 -7.12 9.63 -31.09
CA ARG A 291 -7.63 9.85 -32.45
C ARG A 291 -7.26 11.23 -32.95
N ILE A 292 -7.50 12.28 -32.16
CA ILE A 292 -7.15 13.66 -32.49
C ILE A 292 -5.64 13.87 -32.61
N ALA A 293 -4.83 13.25 -31.75
CA ALA A 293 -3.38 13.43 -31.75
C ALA A 293 -2.68 12.76 -32.95
N THR A 294 -3.31 11.75 -33.56
CA THR A 294 -2.76 10.98 -34.69
C THR A 294 -3.32 11.36 -36.06
N THR A 295 -4.27 12.29 -36.11
CA THR A 295 -4.82 12.89 -37.35
C THR A 295 -4.18 14.24 -37.63
#